data_AF-A0A7V5VKN3-F1
#
_entry.id   AF-A0A7V5VKN3-F1
#
_cell.length_a   1.000
_cell.length_b   1.000
_cell.length_c   1.000
_cell.angle_alpha   90.00
_cell.angle_beta   90.00
_cell.angle_gamma   90.00
#
_symmetry.space_group_name_H-M   'P 1'
#
loop_
_entity.id
_entity.type
_entity.pdbx_description
1 polymer ?
#
loop_
_entity_poly.entity_id
_entity_poly.type
_entity_poly.pdbx_seq_one_letter_code
_entity_poly.pdbx_strand_id
1 'polypeptide(L)'
;MTILQEKDRQTLQQRFSGLQNTVKLVVFTTNEQPETSELLSQIAQELVSVGGGKITLEQHSVDAEPTVAQEYNITFAPAIVVRTEEKDYGIRYLGVPAGFEFASLVGAIEDVGRGDPGLSPDSRLMLANLRNPVHIRVFVTYGCPYCPAAVRLAHKLAMASDLITAEGVSSEE
;
A
#
# COMPACT_ATOMS: atom_id res chain seq x y z
N MET A 1 10.18 -17.77 -7.71
CA MET A 1 11.56 -17.46 -7.25
C MET A 1 11.45 -16.50 -6.10
N THR A 2 12.28 -16.61 -5.07
CA THR A 2 12.25 -15.71 -3.91
C THR A 2 12.74 -14.33 -4.33
N ILE A 3 11.90 -13.30 -4.24
CA ILE A 3 12.30 -11.92 -4.61
C ILE A 3 13.19 -11.32 -3.51
N LEU A 4 12.91 -11.65 -2.25
CA LEU A 4 13.62 -11.12 -1.09
C LEU A 4 14.87 -11.94 -0.77
N GLN A 5 15.99 -11.26 -0.52
CA GLN A 5 17.19 -11.89 0.03
C GLN A 5 16.97 -12.27 1.49
N GLU A 6 17.64 -13.32 1.97
CA GLU A 6 17.46 -13.82 3.35
C GLU A 6 17.68 -12.73 4.42
N LYS A 7 18.66 -11.85 4.23
CA LYS A 7 18.91 -10.71 5.14
C LYS A 7 17.70 -9.75 5.22
N ASP A 8 17.03 -9.53 4.10
CA ASP A 8 15.90 -8.59 4.00
C ASP A 8 14.67 -9.24 4.63
N ARG A 9 14.49 -10.57 4.46
CA ARG A 9 13.45 -11.34 5.13
C ARG A 9 13.57 -11.26 6.65
N GLN A 10 14.77 -11.47 7.21
CA GLN A 10 15.02 -11.34 8.65
C GLN A 10 14.73 -9.93 9.16
N THR A 11 15.15 -8.92 8.40
CA THR A 11 14.87 -7.51 8.74
C THR A 11 13.36 -7.24 8.76
N LEU A 12 12.62 -7.71 7.75
CA LEU A 12 11.17 -7.53 7.68
C LEU A 12 10.43 -8.29 8.78
N GLN A 13 10.84 -9.53 9.08
CA GLN A 13 10.28 -10.30 10.20
C GLN A 13 10.42 -9.55 11.53
N GLN A 14 11.59 -8.96 11.80
CA GLN A 14 11.81 -8.16 13.00
C GLN A 14 10.90 -6.93 13.03
N ARG A 15 10.82 -6.20 11.91
CA ARG A 15 9.95 -5.01 11.78
C ARG A 15 8.47 -5.35 11.96
N PHE A 16 8.01 -6.48 11.42
CA PHE A 16 6.61 -6.90 11.48
C PHE A 16 6.21 -7.61 12.79
N SER A 17 7.18 -8.08 13.59
CA SER A 17 6.91 -8.75 14.87
C SER A 17 6.17 -7.86 15.88
N GLY A 18 6.33 -6.54 15.80
CA GLY A 18 5.72 -5.56 16.70
C GLY A 18 4.34 -5.05 16.29
N LEU A 19 3.79 -5.52 15.16
CA LEU A 19 2.50 -5.01 14.66
C LEU A 19 1.35 -5.44 15.58
N GLN A 20 0.54 -4.46 15.98
CA GLN A 20 -0.61 -4.68 16.85
C GLN A 20 -1.78 -5.23 16.04
N ASN A 21 -2.05 -4.61 14.90
CA ASN A 21 -3.14 -4.95 14.00
C ASN A 21 -2.67 -5.88 12.88
N THR A 22 -3.58 -6.74 12.42
CA THR A 22 -3.40 -7.50 11.19
C THR A 22 -3.66 -6.60 9.98
N VAL A 23 -2.70 -6.54 9.07
CA VAL A 23 -2.75 -5.77 7.82
C VAL A 23 -3.18 -6.69 6.69
N LYS A 24 -4.21 -6.32 5.96
CA LYS A 24 -4.65 -7.00 4.74
C LYS A 24 -4.14 -6.23 3.54
N LEU A 25 -3.43 -6.93 2.67
CA LEU A 25 -3.03 -6.48 1.33
C LEU A 25 -4.09 -6.98 0.34
N VAL A 26 -4.80 -6.07 -0.32
CA VAL A 26 -5.74 -6.44 -1.39
C VAL A 26 -5.08 -6.12 -2.73
N VAL A 27 -4.75 -7.15 -3.49
CA VAL A 27 -4.08 -7.04 -4.79
C VAL A 27 -5.10 -7.17 -5.92
N PHE A 28 -5.10 -6.20 -6.81
CA PHE A 28 -5.88 -6.19 -8.03
C PHE A 28 -4.97 -6.48 -9.22
N THR A 29 -5.28 -7.51 -9.99
CA THR A 29 -4.52 -7.93 -11.19
C THR A 29 -5.32 -7.70 -12.46
N THR A 30 -4.64 -7.51 -13.60
CA THR A 30 -5.24 -7.35 -14.93
C THR A 30 -4.57 -8.26 -15.96
N ASN A 31 -5.34 -8.74 -16.93
CA ASN A 31 -4.82 -9.48 -18.08
C ASN A 31 -4.11 -8.57 -19.11
N GLU A 32 -4.30 -7.26 -19.04
CA GLU A 32 -3.60 -6.30 -19.93
C GLU A 32 -2.11 -6.20 -19.61
N GLN A 33 -1.74 -6.43 -18.34
CA GLN A 33 -0.36 -6.41 -17.85
C GLN A 33 -0.09 -7.64 -16.98
N PRO A 34 0.00 -8.84 -17.57
CA PRO A 34 0.09 -10.09 -16.82
C PRO A 34 1.41 -10.22 -16.04
N GLU A 35 2.53 -9.81 -16.64
CA GLU A 35 3.85 -9.87 -15.99
C GLU A 35 3.93 -8.93 -14.77
N THR A 36 3.44 -7.70 -14.92
CA THR A 36 3.35 -6.71 -13.85
C THR A 36 2.43 -7.18 -12.72
N SER A 37 1.28 -7.77 -13.08
CA SER A 37 0.33 -8.35 -12.12
C SER A 37 0.92 -9.53 -11.35
N GLU A 38 1.65 -10.40 -12.03
CA GLU A 38 2.35 -11.52 -11.41
C GLU A 38 3.42 -11.02 -10.43
N LEU A 39 4.23 -10.03 -10.84
CA LEU A 39 5.27 -9.45 -9.99
C LEU A 39 4.68 -8.82 -8.71
N LEU A 40 3.60 -8.04 -8.82
CA LEU A 40 2.92 -7.45 -7.66
C LEU A 40 2.40 -8.54 -6.71
N SER A 41 1.80 -9.59 -7.28
CA SER A 41 1.27 -10.72 -6.50
C SER A 41 2.40 -11.46 -5.77
N GLN A 42 3.54 -11.68 -6.41
CA GLN A 42 4.71 -12.31 -5.79
C GLN A 42 5.29 -11.44 -4.66
N ILE A 43 5.38 -10.12 -4.83
CA ILE A 43 5.83 -9.19 -3.77
C ILE A 43 4.90 -9.26 -2.56
N ALA A 44 3.58 -9.25 -2.79
CA ALA A 44 2.61 -9.33 -1.69
C ALA A 44 2.68 -10.69 -0.96
N GLN A 45 2.85 -11.80 -1.69
CA GLN A 45 3.02 -13.13 -1.10
C GLN A 45 4.31 -13.24 -0.26
N GLU A 46 5.42 -12.67 -0.74
CA GLU A 46 6.66 -12.61 0.02
C GLU A 46 6.49 -11.83 1.32
N LEU A 47 5.78 -10.69 1.30
CA LEU A 47 5.45 -9.90 2.49
C LEU A 47 4.58 -10.70 3.48
N VAL A 48 3.58 -11.45 3.01
CA VAL A 48 2.78 -12.36 3.85
C VAL A 48 3.69 -13.42 4.50
N SER A 49 4.62 -14.01 3.74
CA SER A 49 5.51 -15.06 4.24
C SER A 49 6.40 -14.59 5.40
N VAL A 50 6.80 -13.32 5.39
CA VAL A 50 7.62 -12.72 6.45
C VAL A 50 6.80 -11.98 7.51
N GLY A 51 5.49 -11.83 7.30
CA GLY A 51 4.58 -11.11 8.18
C GLY A 51 4.18 -11.86 9.45
N GLY A 52 4.57 -13.12 9.62
CA GLY A 52 4.31 -13.89 10.84
C GLY A 52 2.81 -14.00 11.21
N GLY A 53 1.93 -13.99 10.20
CA GLY A 53 0.47 -13.99 10.38
C GLY A 53 -0.15 -12.62 10.63
N LYS A 54 0.64 -11.55 10.74
CA LYS A 54 0.16 -10.16 10.85
C LYS A 54 -0.12 -9.50 9.50
N ILE A 55 0.28 -10.14 8.41
CA ILE A 55 0.02 -9.67 7.05
C ILE A 55 -0.76 -10.76 6.34
N THR A 56 -1.91 -10.42 5.76
CA THR A 56 -2.75 -11.31 4.96
C THR A 56 -2.89 -10.78 3.54
N LEU A 57 -3.24 -11.66 2.61
CA LEU A 57 -3.41 -11.32 1.19
C LEU A 57 -4.81 -11.72 0.73
N GLU A 58 -5.45 -10.81 0.02
CA GLU A 58 -6.67 -11.00 -0.75
C GLU A 58 -6.35 -10.57 -2.19
N GLN A 59 -6.76 -11.34 -3.19
CA GLN A 59 -6.42 -11.06 -4.58
C GLN A 59 -7.65 -11.17 -5.47
N HIS A 60 -7.84 -10.17 -6.33
CA HIS A 60 -8.94 -10.07 -7.28
C HIS A 60 -8.43 -9.78 -8.69
N SER A 61 -9.13 -10.29 -9.70
CA SER A 61 -8.92 -9.91 -11.10
C SER A 61 -9.91 -8.83 -11.48
N VAL A 62 -9.43 -7.68 -12.00
CA VAL A 62 -10.34 -6.61 -12.46
C VAL A 62 -11.17 -7.02 -13.66
N ASP A 63 -10.68 -7.98 -14.46
CA ASP A 63 -11.39 -8.53 -15.61
C ASP A 63 -12.56 -9.44 -15.18
N ALA A 64 -12.36 -10.24 -14.12
CA ALA A 64 -13.35 -11.19 -13.62
C ALA A 64 -14.32 -10.57 -12.58
N GLU A 65 -13.82 -9.64 -11.77
CA GLU A 65 -14.50 -9.05 -10.62
C GLU A 65 -14.49 -7.50 -10.66
N PRO A 66 -14.99 -6.87 -11.75
CA PRO A 66 -14.92 -5.42 -11.92
C PRO A 66 -15.68 -4.64 -10.85
N THR A 67 -16.74 -5.22 -10.26
CA THR A 67 -17.50 -4.60 -9.18
C THR A 67 -16.68 -4.46 -7.90
N VAL A 68 -15.83 -5.45 -7.59
CA VAL A 68 -14.95 -5.39 -6.41
C VAL A 68 -13.91 -4.28 -6.61
N ALA A 69 -13.29 -4.18 -7.79
CA ALA A 69 -12.36 -3.10 -8.11
C ALA A 69 -13.00 -1.70 -7.97
N GLN A 70 -14.27 -1.55 -8.39
CA GLN A 70 -15.03 -0.31 -8.25
C GLN A 70 -15.28 0.07 -6.78
N GLU A 71 -15.60 -0.89 -5.91
CA GLU A 71 -15.80 -0.65 -4.47
C GLU A 71 -14.56 -0.07 -3.79
N TYR A 72 -13.37 -0.50 -4.23
CA TYR A 72 -12.09 0.02 -3.75
C TYR A 72 -11.63 1.31 -4.46
N ASN A 73 -12.40 1.80 -5.44
CA ASN A 73 -12.04 2.91 -6.33
C ASN A 73 -10.75 2.66 -7.13
N ILE A 74 -10.51 1.43 -7.55
CA ILE A 74 -9.34 1.06 -8.37
C ILE A 74 -9.62 1.47 -9.82
N THR A 75 -8.97 2.55 -10.27
CA THR A 75 -9.09 3.05 -11.64
C THR A 75 -8.07 2.46 -12.61
N PHE A 76 -6.94 1.96 -12.09
CA PHE A 76 -5.88 1.33 -12.86
C PHE A 76 -5.39 0.08 -12.11
N ALA A 77 -5.10 -0.98 -12.85
CA ALA A 77 -4.52 -2.20 -12.35
C ALA A 77 -3.24 -2.53 -13.17
N PRO A 78 -2.25 -3.23 -12.58
CA PRO A 78 -2.29 -3.83 -11.24
C PRO A 78 -2.21 -2.79 -10.12
N ALA A 79 -2.78 -3.11 -8.96
CA ALA A 79 -2.82 -2.21 -7.82
C ALA A 79 -2.82 -2.98 -6.49
N ILE A 80 -2.35 -2.34 -5.44
CA ILE A 80 -2.39 -2.87 -4.07
C ILE A 80 -3.02 -1.87 -3.11
N VAL A 81 -3.95 -2.35 -2.30
CA VAL A 81 -4.58 -1.63 -1.19
C VAL A 81 -3.99 -2.13 0.11
N VAL A 82 -3.69 -1.20 1.03
CA VAL A 82 -3.23 -1.54 2.39
C VAL A 82 -4.31 -1.13 3.39
N ARG A 83 -4.88 -2.12 4.08
CA ARG A 83 -6.00 -1.91 5.00
C ARG A 83 -5.94 -2.83 6.21
N THR A 84 -6.85 -2.67 7.16
CA THR A 84 -7.17 -3.73 8.15
C THR A 84 -8.44 -4.45 7.71
N GLU A 85 -8.81 -5.52 8.42
CA GLU A 85 -10.10 -6.18 8.23
C GLU A 85 -11.25 -5.17 8.37
N GLU A 86 -11.18 -4.33 9.41
CA GLU A 86 -12.27 -3.43 9.80
C GLU A 86 -12.33 -2.13 9.00
N LYS A 87 -11.20 -1.64 8.48
CA LYS A 87 -11.11 -0.30 7.89
C LYS A 87 -10.21 -0.24 6.66
N ASP A 88 -10.77 0.33 5.60
CA ASP A 88 -10.01 0.86 4.47
C ASP A 88 -9.59 2.31 4.78
N TYR A 89 -8.29 2.59 4.66
CA TYR A 89 -7.67 3.87 5.00
C TYR A 89 -7.48 4.80 3.79
N GLY A 90 -7.99 4.45 2.61
CA GLY A 90 -7.72 5.26 1.41
C GLY A 90 -6.29 5.10 0.88
N ILE A 91 -5.49 4.13 1.37
CA ILE A 91 -4.11 3.86 0.93
C ILE A 91 -4.11 2.91 -0.27
N ARG A 92 -3.52 3.35 -1.38
CA ARG A 92 -3.33 2.53 -2.59
C ARG A 92 -1.94 2.76 -3.20
N TYR A 93 -1.49 1.79 -3.96
CA TYR A 93 -0.39 1.93 -4.90
C TYR A 93 -0.80 1.31 -6.24
N LEU A 94 -0.70 2.07 -7.32
CA LEU A 94 -1.02 1.67 -8.69
C LEU A 94 0.30 1.37 -9.43
N GLY A 95 0.39 0.19 -10.05
CA GLY A 95 1.63 -0.39 -10.54
C GLY A 95 2.37 -1.20 -9.46
N VAL A 96 3.67 -1.43 -9.67
CA VAL A 96 4.49 -2.25 -8.74
C VAL A 96 5.32 -1.33 -7.83
N PRO A 97 5.24 -1.44 -6.50
CA PRO A 97 6.11 -0.69 -5.59
C PRO A 97 7.51 -1.33 -5.52
N ALA A 98 8.26 -1.25 -6.62
CA ALA A 98 9.61 -1.78 -6.77
C ALA A 98 10.69 -0.71 -6.52
N GLY A 99 11.96 -1.14 -6.48
CA GLY A 99 13.09 -0.24 -6.24
C GLY A 99 12.98 0.48 -4.90
N PHE A 100 13.10 1.81 -4.92
CA PHE A 100 12.95 2.63 -3.71
C PHE A 100 11.53 2.60 -3.12
N GLU A 101 10.51 2.33 -3.93
CA GLU A 101 9.11 2.34 -3.49
C GLU A 101 8.69 1.10 -2.71
N PHE A 102 9.52 0.04 -2.69
CA PHE A 102 9.30 -1.09 -1.79
C PHE A 102 9.28 -0.62 -0.33
N ALA A 103 10.11 0.37 0.02
CA ALA A 103 10.11 0.99 1.35
C ALA A 103 8.81 1.76 1.65
N SER A 104 8.14 2.30 0.63
CA SER A 104 6.83 2.96 0.77
C SER A 104 5.77 1.95 1.18
N LEU A 105 5.70 0.81 0.48
CA LEU A 105 4.75 -0.27 0.79
C LEU A 105 4.97 -0.85 2.18
N VAL A 106 6.21 -1.25 2.52
CA VAL A 106 6.56 -1.75 3.86
C VAL A 106 6.18 -0.73 4.94
N GLY A 107 6.41 0.54 4.65
CA GLY A 107 6.05 1.63 5.51
C GLY A 107 4.57 1.82 5.78
N ALA A 108 3.74 1.73 4.74
CA ALA A 108 2.30 1.77 4.88
C ALA A 108 1.79 0.60 5.73
N ILE A 109 2.36 -0.60 5.54
CA ILE A 109 2.06 -1.78 6.37
C ILE A 109 2.39 -1.51 7.84
N GLU A 110 3.56 -0.93 8.13
CA GLU A 110 3.92 -0.60 9.52
C GLU A 110 3.01 0.45 10.15
N ASP A 111 2.64 1.50 9.41
CA ASP A 111 1.76 2.55 9.92
C ASP A 111 0.37 1.98 10.22
N VAL A 112 -0.21 1.22 9.28
CA VAL A 112 -1.52 0.56 9.44
C VAL A 112 -1.47 -0.51 10.54
N GLY A 113 -0.42 -1.34 10.56
CA GLY A 113 -0.24 -2.39 11.57
C GLY A 113 0.00 -1.84 12.98
N ARG A 114 0.59 -0.64 13.11
CA ARG A 114 0.67 0.08 14.39
C ARG A 114 -0.64 0.79 14.75
N GLY A 115 -1.46 1.13 13.75
CA GLY A 115 -2.68 1.92 13.94
C GLY A 115 -2.40 3.41 14.17
N ASP A 116 -1.21 3.89 13.83
CA ASP A 116 -0.82 5.29 14.02
C ASP A 116 -0.01 5.84 12.84
N PRO A 117 -0.50 6.85 12.11
CA PRO A 117 0.23 7.48 11.01
C PRO A 117 1.45 8.30 11.48
N GLY A 118 1.57 8.60 12.78
CA GLY A 118 2.69 9.36 13.33
C GLY A 118 2.73 10.82 12.85
N LEU A 119 1.55 11.41 12.57
CA LEU A 119 1.42 12.83 12.25
C LEU A 119 1.48 13.68 13.52
N SER A 120 2.04 14.89 13.39
CA SER A 120 2.07 15.87 14.47
C SER A 120 0.65 16.30 14.89
N PRO A 121 0.47 16.79 16.14
CA PRO A 121 -0.82 17.32 16.59
C PRO A 121 -1.38 18.39 15.65
N ASP A 122 -0.54 19.31 15.18
CA ASP A 122 -0.94 20.40 14.28
C ASP A 122 -1.46 19.87 12.93
N SER A 123 -0.78 18.86 12.35
CA SER A 123 -1.26 18.22 11.12
C SER A 123 -2.61 17.54 11.32
N ARG A 124 -2.83 16.87 12.47
CA ARG A 124 -4.13 16.25 12.78
C ARG A 124 -5.24 17.27 12.96
N LEU A 125 -4.96 18.41 13.61
CA LEU A 125 -5.91 19.51 13.75
C LEU A 125 -6.28 20.13 12.39
N MET A 126 -5.29 20.27 11.50
CA MET A 126 -5.56 20.72 10.13
C MET A 126 -6.45 19.72 9.38
N LEU A 127 -6.16 18.41 9.51
CA LEU A 127 -6.96 17.36 8.89
C LEU A 127 -8.40 17.30 9.41
N ALA A 128 -8.62 17.59 10.69
CA ALA A 128 -9.97 17.63 11.27
C ALA A 128 -10.85 18.75 10.69
N ASN A 129 -10.26 19.75 10.03
CA ASN A 129 -10.98 20.84 9.39
C ASN A 129 -11.29 20.60 7.91
N LEU A 130 -10.86 19.47 7.34
CA LEU A 130 -11.23 19.09 5.96
C LEU A 130 -12.74 18.87 5.84
N ARG A 131 -13.33 19.46 4.81
CA ARG A 131 -14.78 19.38 4.52
C ARG A 131 -15.11 18.68 3.22
N ASN A 132 -14.13 18.60 2.32
CA ASN A 132 -14.30 18.04 0.99
C ASN A 132 -13.36 16.83 0.82
N PRO A 133 -13.77 15.81 0.06
CA PRO A 133 -12.88 14.73 -0.32
C PRO A 133 -11.63 15.24 -1.04
N VAL A 134 -10.48 14.63 -0.75
CA VAL A 134 -9.20 14.92 -1.40
C VAL A 134 -8.60 13.63 -1.94
N HIS A 135 -8.21 13.67 -3.20
CA HIS A 135 -7.53 12.57 -3.86
C HIS A 135 -6.09 12.98 -4.16
N ILE A 136 -5.14 12.35 -3.48
CA ILE A 136 -3.71 12.60 -3.63
C ILE A 136 -3.12 11.54 -4.55
N ARG A 137 -2.47 11.97 -5.63
CA ARG A 137 -1.70 11.09 -6.52
C ARG A 137 -0.25 11.53 -6.54
N VAL A 138 0.64 10.62 -6.17
CA VAL A 138 2.09 10.83 -6.17
C VAL A 138 2.67 9.96 -7.27
N PHE A 139 3.09 10.59 -8.37
CA PHE A 139 3.73 9.91 -9.49
C PHE A 139 5.21 9.69 -9.20
N VAL A 140 5.67 8.45 -9.36
CA VAL A 140 7.02 8.02 -9.00
C VAL A 140 7.68 7.25 -10.13
N THR A 141 9.01 7.22 -10.11
CA THR A 141 9.85 6.35 -10.95
C THR A 141 10.73 5.50 -10.03
N TYR A 142 11.08 4.28 -10.44
CA TYR A 142 11.75 3.32 -9.54
C TYR A 142 13.11 3.78 -9.03
N GLY A 143 13.78 4.65 -9.77
CA GLY A 143 15.09 5.19 -9.42
C GLY A 143 15.06 6.42 -8.50
N CYS A 144 13.89 6.96 -8.14
CA CYS A 144 13.77 8.20 -7.38
C CYS A 144 13.94 7.96 -5.86
N PRO A 145 15.03 8.41 -5.22
CA PRO A 145 15.27 8.15 -3.80
C PRO A 145 14.41 9.03 -2.86
N TYR A 146 13.82 10.11 -3.38
CA TYR A 146 13.03 11.07 -2.59
C TYR A 146 11.52 10.81 -2.65
N CYS A 147 11.07 10.06 -3.67
CA CYS A 147 9.68 9.74 -3.90
C CYS A 147 9.02 8.95 -2.74
N PRO A 148 9.73 8.03 -2.04
CA PRO A 148 9.11 7.29 -0.95
C PRO A 148 8.62 8.18 0.19
N ALA A 149 9.32 9.28 0.48
CA ALA A 149 8.89 10.21 1.53
C ALA A 149 7.57 10.90 1.18
N ALA A 150 7.36 11.24 -0.10
CA ALA A 150 6.13 11.86 -0.58
C ALA A 150 4.95 10.86 -0.55
N VAL A 151 5.16 9.64 -1.04
CA VAL A 151 4.15 8.57 -1.01
C VAL A 151 3.77 8.24 0.43
N ARG A 152 4.75 8.07 1.32
CA ARG A 152 4.52 7.82 2.74
C ARG A 152 3.73 8.93 3.42
N LEU A 153 4.02 10.19 3.13
CA LEU A 153 3.25 11.31 3.68
C LEU A 153 1.81 11.25 3.19
N ALA A 154 1.58 11.04 1.89
CA ALA A 154 0.24 10.92 1.34
C ALA A 154 -0.56 9.78 2.01
N HIS A 155 0.05 8.60 2.16
CA HIS A 155 -0.56 7.46 2.85
C HIS A 155 -0.88 7.76 4.32
N LYS A 156 0.00 8.47 5.03
CA LYS A 156 -0.24 8.90 6.42
C LYS A 156 -1.42 9.88 6.54
N LEU A 157 -1.57 10.78 5.56
CA LEU A 157 -2.71 11.71 5.51
C LEU A 157 -4.02 10.95 5.25
N ALA A 158 -4.00 9.97 4.33
CA ALA A 158 -5.14 9.08 4.07
C ALA A 158 -5.54 8.29 5.31
N MET A 159 -4.57 7.70 6.01
CA MET A 159 -4.81 6.98 7.26
C MET A 159 -5.45 7.86 8.35
N ALA A 160 -5.14 9.15 8.36
CA ALA A 160 -5.61 10.09 9.37
C ALA A 160 -6.98 10.74 9.06
N SER A 161 -7.54 10.55 7.85
CA SER A 161 -8.80 11.17 7.46
C SER A 161 -9.56 10.35 6.43
N ASP A 162 -10.81 10.01 6.72
CA ASP A 162 -11.70 9.26 5.83
C ASP A 162 -12.09 10.06 4.55
N LEU A 163 -11.75 11.35 4.51
CA LEU A 163 -11.93 12.19 3.32
C LEU A 163 -10.76 12.10 2.34
N ILE A 164 -9.67 11.43 2.69
CA ILE A 164 -8.46 11.39 1.87
C ILE A 164 -8.25 10.00 1.29
N THR A 165 -8.10 9.94 -0.04
CA THR A 165 -7.54 8.78 -0.74
C THR A 165 -6.16 9.16 -1.26
N ALA A 166 -5.17 8.29 -1.08
CA ALA A 166 -3.80 8.50 -1.49
C ALA A 166 -3.27 7.31 -2.31
N GLU A 167 -2.78 7.63 -3.50
CA GLU A 167 -2.20 6.70 -4.47
C GLU A 167 -0.73 7.06 -4.72
N GLY A 168 0.16 6.09 -4.49
CA GLY A 168 1.44 6.07 -5.21
C GLY A 168 1.19 5.52 -6.61
N VAL A 169 1.68 6.18 -7.65
CA VAL A 169 1.46 5.77 -9.05
C VAL A 169 2.82 5.59 -9.71
N SER A 170 3.15 4.36 -10.04
CA SER A 170 4.34 4.08 -10.85
C SER A 170 4.14 4.67 -12.25
N SER A 171 5.15 5.40 -12.73
CA SER A 171 5.18 6.00 -14.07
C SER A 171 5.89 5.10 -15.10
N GLU A 172 6.23 3.87 -14.71
CA GLU A 172 6.93 2.91 -15.55
C GLU A 172 5.97 2.00 -16.35
N GLU A 173 4.67 2.09 -16.07
CA GLU A 173 3.59 1.29 -16.66
C GLU A 173 2.47 2.10 -17.29
#